data_AF-A0A4V2PBD1-F1
#
_entry.id   AF-A0A4V2PBD1-F1
#
_cell.length_a   1.000
_cell.length_b   1.000
_cell.length_c   1.000
_cell.angle_alpha   90.00
_cell.angle_beta   90.00
_cell.angle_gamma   90.00
#
_symmetry.space_group_name_H-M   'P 1'
#
loop_
_entity.id
_entity.type
_entity.pdbx_description
1 polymer ?
#
loop_
_entity_poly.entity_id
_entity_poly.type
_entity_poly.pdbx_seq_one_letter_code
_entity_poly.pdbx_strand_id
1 'polypeptide(L)'
;MDRRNHEVSRRTVLCAAGAAIALTVVAQPTQAGTITRKCSADIGPGQRADLAEQAIVARHVHSLLGLSDYQLGVLEWPADLTERSLLGRWCYWWQAHLLDCAIDAAHRSRTPDRIDRIFALARGIRARNITGWTNRYYDDMGWLAIALERAARLLDVRFDDAMGDLRGALIEGWNPEVGAVPWRNGDDFYNTPAIGPTGIALARLGEVSRATQLAEFLHTRLRDPASGLIHDGVHEPGGRVDRTVHTYCQGVTIGLETELASRTGEPAHRDRAATLVTAVQRRLTTAGVIAAAAGNDSGLFMGILARYLAETALSLGDTTAAAIVHASARAAWANRAEVNGLPLFGADWTRPVTVPEHPGTFLQLADTSAASSANLSRDLSVQLSGWMLLEADYRLTVAGH
;
A
#
# COMPACT_ATOMS: atom_id res chain seq x y z
N MET A 1 3.43 -7.22 12.24
CA MET A 1 4.33 -6.08 12.56
C MET A 1 3.51 -4.86 13.01
N ASP A 2 3.50 -4.49 14.29
CA ASP A 2 3.00 -3.17 14.75
C ASP A 2 4.22 -2.31 15.11
N ARG A 3 4.54 -1.28 14.30
CA ARG A 3 5.72 -0.43 14.51
C ARG A 3 5.49 0.55 15.69
N ARG A 4 5.35 0.02 16.90
CA ARG A 4 5.39 0.77 18.17
C ARG A 4 6.56 0.34 19.02
N ASN A 5 7.70 1.01 18.84
CA ASN A 5 8.57 1.34 19.97
C ASN A 5 9.52 2.51 19.67
N HIS A 6 9.82 3.27 20.71
CA HIS A 6 10.67 4.45 20.65
C HIS A 6 12.15 4.08 20.50
N GLU A 7 12.85 4.72 19.55
CA GLU A 7 14.26 5.04 19.74
C GLU A 7 14.47 6.55 19.69
N VAL A 8 14.72 7.12 20.87
CA VAL A 8 15.08 8.52 21.05
C VAL A 8 16.55 8.70 20.64
N SER A 9 16.79 9.15 19.41
CA SER A 9 18.13 9.59 19.01
C SER A 9 18.48 10.89 19.74
N ARG A 10 19.30 10.77 20.79
CA ARG A 10 19.86 11.92 21.51
C ARG A 10 21.03 12.53 20.71
N ARG A 11 20.88 13.77 20.22
CA ARG A 11 21.93 14.82 20.31
C ARG A 11 21.46 16.22 19.88
N THR A 12 21.18 17.05 20.89
CA THR A 12 21.41 18.51 20.91
C THR A 12 22.92 18.79 21.16
N VAL A 13 23.53 19.97 20.96
CA VAL A 13 23.09 21.37 20.72
C VAL A 13 24.06 22.04 19.72
N LEU A 14 23.61 22.87 18.76
CA LEU A 14 24.27 24.16 18.46
C LEU A 14 23.35 25.15 17.73
N CYS A 15 23.55 26.44 17.99
CA CYS A 15 22.47 27.45 17.98
C CYS A 15 22.50 28.43 16.79
N ALA A 16 21.28 28.79 16.36
CA ALA A 16 20.79 30.12 15.98
C ALA A 16 21.70 31.14 15.26
N ALA A 17 21.26 31.53 14.06
CA ALA A 17 21.10 32.93 13.66
C ALA A 17 19.77 33.05 12.90
N GLY A 18 18.99 34.12 13.14
CA GLY A 18 17.57 34.16 12.75
C GLY A 18 17.23 35.07 11.58
N ALA A 19 16.12 34.77 10.92
CA ALA A 19 15.31 35.72 10.15
C ALA A 19 13.84 35.29 10.25
N ALA A 20 13.10 35.86 11.20
CA ALA A 20 11.69 35.55 11.39
C ALA A 20 10.84 36.29 10.35
N ILE A 21 10.60 35.66 9.20
CA ILE A 21 9.54 36.09 8.28
C ILE A 21 8.22 35.50 8.78
N ALA A 22 7.41 36.35 9.43
CA ALA A 22 6.08 35.99 9.90
C ALA A 22 5.11 35.85 8.72
N LEU A 23 5.11 34.70 8.06
CA LEU A 23 4.06 34.30 7.14
C LEU A 23 2.83 33.84 7.93
N THR A 24 2.00 34.82 8.34
CA THR A 24 0.66 34.60 8.90
C THR A 24 -0.34 34.15 7.82
N VAL A 25 -0.05 33.03 7.16
CA VAL A 25 -1.07 32.29 6.40
C VAL A 25 -1.94 31.57 7.43
N VAL A 26 -3.08 32.19 7.77
CA VAL A 26 -4.14 31.54 8.56
C VAL A 26 -4.78 30.46 7.67
N ALA A 27 -4.15 29.28 7.65
CA ALA A 27 -4.76 28.10 7.09
C ALA A 27 -6.02 27.80 7.90
N GLN A 28 -7.18 27.80 7.24
CA GLN A 28 -8.45 27.50 7.90
C GLN A 28 -8.37 26.10 8.56
N PRO A 29 -8.92 25.92 9.77
CA PRO A 29 -9.01 24.59 10.37
C PRO A 29 -9.84 23.70 9.43
N THR A 30 -9.28 22.53 9.09
CA THR A 30 -9.94 21.52 8.25
C THR A 30 -11.37 21.32 8.75
N GLN A 31 -12.39 21.69 7.96
CA GLN A 31 -13.77 21.66 8.43
C GLN A 31 -14.13 20.27 8.94
N ALA A 32 -14.60 20.19 10.19
CA ALA A 32 -15.06 18.97 10.83
C ALA A 32 -16.36 18.52 10.15
N GLY A 33 -16.22 17.78 9.04
CA GLY A 33 -17.34 17.21 8.31
C GLY A 33 -18.06 16.16 9.16
N THR A 34 -19.39 16.23 9.20
CA THR A 34 -20.21 15.21 9.86
C THR A 34 -20.04 13.88 9.13
N ILE A 35 -19.60 12.84 9.84
CA ILE A 35 -19.61 11.48 9.33
C ILE A 35 -21.07 11.04 9.25
N THR A 36 -21.49 10.57 8.08
CA THR A 36 -22.87 10.11 7.85
C THR A 36 -22.86 8.69 7.30
N ARG A 37 -23.88 7.92 7.68
CA ARG A 37 -24.19 6.63 7.03
C ARG A 37 -25.15 6.90 5.88
N LYS A 38 -24.92 6.29 4.73
CA LYS A 38 -25.74 6.50 3.52
C LYS A 38 -26.36 5.21 3.02
N CYS A 39 -27.52 5.34 2.40
CA CYS A 39 -28.14 4.30 1.58
C CYS A 39 -27.87 4.61 0.10
N SER A 40 -27.59 3.57 -0.69
CA SER A 40 -26.92 3.66 -2.00
C SER A 40 -27.64 4.50 -3.06
N ALA A 41 -26.89 5.38 -3.73
CA ALA A 41 -27.00 5.49 -5.18
C ALA A 41 -26.10 4.39 -5.78
N ASP A 42 -26.63 3.58 -6.70
CA ASP A 42 -25.79 2.61 -7.41
C ASP A 42 -25.07 3.32 -8.56
N ILE A 43 -23.75 3.40 -8.42
CA ILE A 43 -22.85 4.04 -9.39
C ILE A 43 -21.83 3.01 -9.88
N GLY A 44 -21.39 3.14 -11.13
CA GLY A 44 -20.46 2.20 -11.74
C GLY A 44 -19.06 2.21 -11.11
N PRO A 45 -18.28 1.11 -11.22
CA PRO A 45 -16.96 0.97 -10.57
C PRO A 45 -15.99 2.14 -10.82
N GLY A 46 -15.95 2.68 -12.04
CA GLY A 46 -15.08 3.81 -12.37
C GLY A 46 -15.39 5.06 -11.53
N GLN A 47 -16.68 5.36 -11.30
CA GLN A 47 -17.10 6.49 -10.46
C GLN A 47 -16.85 6.22 -8.97
N ARG A 48 -16.88 4.95 -8.53
CA ARG A 48 -16.48 4.56 -7.16
C ARG A 48 -14.98 4.84 -6.95
N ALA A 49 -14.15 4.49 -7.94
CA ALA A 49 -12.72 4.77 -7.94
C ALA A 49 -12.40 6.27 -8.00
N ASP A 50 -13.09 7.06 -8.84
CA ASP A 50 -12.98 8.53 -8.86
C ASP A 50 -13.32 9.18 -7.51
N LEU A 51 -14.38 8.72 -6.84
CA LEU A 51 -14.76 9.24 -5.52
C LEU A 51 -13.79 8.81 -4.42
N ALA A 52 -13.17 7.63 -4.54
CA ALA A 52 -12.09 7.21 -3.65
C ALA A 52 -10.85 8.10 -3.82
N GLU A 53 -10.38 8.31 -5.05
CA GLU A 53 -9.28 9.25 -5.33
C GLU A 53 -9.56 10.64 -4.73
N GLN A 54 -10.73 11.21 -5.01
CA GLN A 54 -11.13 12.53 -4.47
C GLN A 54 -11.11 12.53 -2.94
N ALA A 55 -11.58 11.47 -2.29
CA ALA A 55 -11.57 11.33 -0.84
C ALA A 55 -10.15 11.31 -0.25
N ILE A 56 -9.23 10.51 -0.82
CA ILE A 56 -7.85 10.40 -0.33
C ILE A 56 -7.11 11.71 -0.61
N VAL A 57 -7.26 12.29 -1.79
CA VAL A 57 -6.57 13.53 -2.19
C VAL A 57 -7.00 14.71 -1.33
N ALA A 58 -8.31 14.91 -1.12
CA ALA A 58 -8.82 16.03 -0.33
C ALA A 58 -8.51 15.94 1.18
N ARG A 59 -8.22 14.74 1.69
CA ARG A 59 -8.03 14.49 3.13
C ARG A 59 -6.57 14.27 3.52
N HIS A 60 -5.81 13.55 2.70
CA HIS A 60 -4.47 13.12 3.06
C HIS A 60 -3.36 13.81 2.26
N VAL A 61 -3.59 14.20 1.00
CA VAL A 61 -2.53 14.78 0.16
C VAL A 61 -2.34 16.27 0.50
N HIS A 62 -1.10 16.67 0.77
CA HIS A 62 -0.75 18.07 1.02
C HIS A 62 0.57 18.45 0.35
N SER A 63 0.75 19.75 0.09
CA SER A 63 2.02 20.32 -0.35
C SER A 63 3.05 20.32 0.78
N LEU A 64 4.27 19.89 0.46
CA LEU A 64 5.44 19.93 1.31
C LEU A 64 6.07 21.32 1.25
N LEU A 65 6.28 21.96 2.40
CA LEU A 65 6.80 23.34 2.50
C LEU A 65 6.00 24.40 1.69
N GLY A 66 4.72 24.13 1.38
CA GLY A 66 3.90 25.00 0.53
C GLY A 66 4.21 24.93 -0.97
N LEU A 67 5.14 24.08 -1.39
CA LEU A 67 5.46 23.87 -2.80
C LEU A 67 4.44 22.88 -3.41
N SER A 68 3.61 23.34 -4.34
CA SER A 68 2.64 22.48 -5.07
C SER A 68 3.31 21.28 -5.76
N ASP A 69 4.55 21.52 -6.18
CA ASP A 69 5.47 20.60 -6.86
C ASP A 69 6.01 19.45 -6.01
N TYR A 70 5.79 19.47 -4.70
CA TYR A 70 6.23 18.43 -3.77
C TYR A 70 5.03 18.06 -2.89
N GLN A 71 4.52 16.85 -3.02
CA GLN A 71 3.34 16.40 -2.29
C GLN A 71 3.63 15.15 -1.46
N LEU A 72 2.95 15.03 -0.32
CA LEU A 72 2.98 13.85 0.54
C LEU A 72 1.57 13.57 1.07
N GLY A 73 1.33 12.32 1.46
CA GLY A 73 0.17 11.89 2.24
C GLY A 73 0.45 11.96 3.74
N VAL A 74 -0.39 12.66 4.51
CA VAL A 74 -0.42 12.53 5.97
C VAL A 74 -0.97 11.17 6.41
N LEU A 75 -0.41 10.60 7.47
CA LEU A 75 -0.72 9.24 7.91
C LEU A 75 -2.13 9.08 8.49
N GLU A 76 -2.67 10.12 9.13
CA GLU A 76 -4.01 10.13 9.72
C GLU A 76 -4.78 11.37 9.23
N TRP A 77 -6.10 11.27 9.07
CA TRP A 77 -6.97 12.42 8.77
C TRP A 77 -8.01 12.67 9.90
N PRO A 78 -8.29 13.94 10.27
CA PRO A 78 -7.55 15.14 9.91
C PRO A 78 -6.19 15.14 10.58
N ALA A 79 -5.17 15.51 9.81
CA ALA A 79 -3.83 15.72 10.34
C ALA A 79 -3.72 17.09 11.01
N ASP A 80 -2.95 17.13 12.08
CA ASP A 80 -2.55 18.38 12.73
C ASP A 80 -1.45 19.12 11.94
N LEU A 81 -1.02 20.29 12.44
CA LEU A 81 0.00 21.11 11.77
C LEU A 81 1.42 20.50 11.85
N THR A 82 1.69 19.67 12.87
CA THR A 82 2.98 19.00 13.04
C THR A 82 3.12 17.84 12.06
N GLU A 83 2.05 17.08 11.83
CA GLU A 83 2.01 15.97 10.87
C GLU A 83 2.18 16.42 9.42
N ARG A 84 1.74 17.64 9.08
CA ARG A 84 1.98 18.27 7.76
C ARG A 84 3.39 18.87 7.60
N SER A 85 4.21 18.84 8.65
CA SER A 85 5.55 19.43 8.67
C SER A 85 6.66 18.40 8.39
N LEU A 86 7.88 18.88 8.09
CA LEU A 86 9.08 18.03 8.02
C LEU A 86 9.48 17.37 9.36
N LEU A 87 8.83 17.73 10.46
CA LEU A 87 9.03 17.09 11.76
C LEU A 87 7.93 16.06 12.08
N GLY A 88 6.89 15.98 11.25
CA GLY A 88 5.78 15.05 11.40
C GLY A 88 6.15 13.59 11.14
N ARG A 89 5.35 12.67 11.71
CA ARG A 89 5.44 11.23 11.44
C ARG A 89 5.31 10.99 9.93
N TRP A 90 6.18 10.14 9.39
CA TRP A 90 6.20 9.82 7.97
C TRP A 90 6.53 8.35 7.76
N CYS A 91 5.87 7.72 6.79
CA CYS A 91 6.01 6.31 6.49
C CYS A 91 6.26 6.13 4.99
N TYR A 92 7.49 5.73 4.63
CA TYR A 92 7.98 5.66 3.26
C TYR A 92 7.09 4.79 2.36
N TRP A 93 6.85 3.54 2.76
CA TRP A 93 6.10 2.59 1.94
C TRP A 93 4.61 2.95 1.77
N TRP A 94 4.01 3.67 2.73
CA TRP A 94 2.65 4.21 2.55
C TRP A 94 2.61 5.27 1.44
N GLN A 95 3.68 6.07 1.28
CA GLN A 95 3.78 7.00 0.15
C GLN A 95 3.99 6.28 -1.17
N ALA A 96 4.76 5.19 -1.18
CA ALA A 96 4.90 4.34 -2.37
C ALA A 96 3.53 3.80 -2.82
N HIS A 97 2.68 3.34 -1.91
CA HIS A 97 1.32 2.92 -2.24
C HIS A 97 0.36 4.06 -2.60
N LEU A 98 0.53 5.25 -2.03
CA LEU A 98 -0.21 6.46 -2.45
C LEU A 98 0.13 6.86 -3.90
N LEU A 99 1.42 6.83 -4.25
CA LEU A 99 1.90 7.02 -5.61
C LEU A 99 1.34 5.93 -6.55
N ASP A 100 1.37 4.68 -6.12
CA ASP A 100 0.86 3.52 -6.87
C ASP A 100 -0.67 3.60 -7.14
N CYS A 101 -1.45 4.14 -6.20
CA CYS A 101 -2.88 4.43 -6.41
C CYS A 101 -3.10 5.63 -7.34
N ALA A 102 -2.27 6.68 -7.25
CA ALA A 102 -2.32 7.80 -8.20
C ALA A 102 -2.01 7.34 -9.63
N ILE A 103 -1.11 6.37 -9.79
CA ILE A 103 -0.80 5.71 -11.08
C ILE A 103 -1.98 4.89 -11.59
N ASP A 104 -2.68 4.14 -10.73
CA ASP A 104 -3.93 3.46 -11.12
C ASP A 104 -4.96 4.45 -11.68
N ALA A 105 -5.23 5.56 -10.97
CA ALA A 105 -6.20 6.56 -11.41
C ALA A 105 -5.79 7.26 -12.72
N ALA A 106 -4.50 7.59 -12.88
CA ALA A 106 -3.97 8.17 -14.11
C ALA A 106 -4.01 7.19 -15.30
N HIS A 107 -3.85 5.90 -15.05
CA HIS A 107 -3.97 4.84 -16.06
C HIS A 107 -5.43 4.57 -16.44
N ARG A 108 -6.35 4.61 -15.48
CA ARG A 108 -7.80 4.55 -15.71
C ARG A 108 -8.31 5.74 -16.52
N SER A 109 -7.83 6.95 -16.22
CA SER A 109 -8.24 8.18 -16.92
C SER A 109 -7.15 9.26 -16.78
N ARG A 110 -6.39 9.46 -17.86
CA ARG A 110 -5.25 10.39 -17.88
C ARG A 110 -5.73 11.84 -17.94
N THR A 111 -5.33 12.66 -16.96
CA THR A 111 -5.49 14.12 -16.95
C THR A 111 -4.17 14.79 -16.56
N PRO A 112 -3.93 16.08 -16.90
CA PRO A 112 -2.74 16.81 -16.46
C PRO A 112 -2.56 16.76 -14.93
N ASP A 113 -3.59 17.12 -14.17
CA ASP A 113 -3.59 17.11 -12.69
C ASP A 113 -3.17 15.77 -12.07
N ARG A 114 -3.53 14.64 -12.70
CA ARG A 114 -3.14 13.30 -12.23
C ARG A 114 -1.68 13.00 -12.53
N ILE A 115 -1.16 13.42 -13.67
CA ILE A 115 0.25 13.29 -14.04
C ILE A 115 1.12 14.20 -13.15
N ASP A 116 0.71 15.46 -12.96
CA ASP A 116 1.40 16.42 -12.10
C ASP A 116 1.44 15.93 -10.64
N ARG A 117 0.36 15.30 -10.16
CA ARG A 117 0.33 14.66 -8.83
C ARG A 117 1.32 13.50 -8.71
N ILE A 118 1.49 12.67 -9.74
CA ILE A 118 2.49 11.58 -9.75
C ILE A 118 3.90 12.17 -9.63
N PHE A 119 4.22 13.21 -10.42
CA PHE A 119 5.50 13.92 -10.30
C PHE A 119 5.68 14.58 -8.93
N ALA A 120 4.63 15.20 -8.37
CA ALA A 120 4.70 15.88 -7.08
C ALA A 120 4.88 14.91 -5.90
N LEU A 121 4.17 13.78 -5.90
CA LEU A 121 4.32 12.71 -4.91
C LEU A 121 5.72 12.10 -4.96
N ALA A 122 6.22 11.73 -6.14
CA ALA A 122 7.56 11.15 -6.29
C ALA A 122 8.68 12.14 -5.88
N ARG A 123 8.56 13.42 -6.26
CA ARG A 123 9.47 14.49 -5.80
C ARG A 123 9.39 14.67 -4.28
N GLY A 124 8.19 14.63 -3.70
CA GLY A 124 7.97 14.69 -2.26
C GLY A 124 8.63 13.54 -1.50
N ILE A 125 8.50 12.30 -2.00
CA ILE A 125 9.16 11.10 -1.44
C ILE A 125 10.68 11.26 -1.45
N ARG A 126 11.28 11.57 -2.61
CA ARG A 126 12.74 11.75 -2.75
C ARG A 126 13.27 12.83 -1.81
N ALA A 127 12.58 13.97 -1.74
CA ALA A 127 12.96 15.09 -0.88
C ALA A 127 12.83 14.76 0.62
N ARG A 128 11.78 14.04 1.00
CA ARG A 128 11.50 13.69 2.40
C ARG A 128 12.43 12.62 2.96
N ASN A 129 12.88 11.69 2.12
CA ASN A 129 13.75 10.58 2.49
C ASN A 129 15.20 11.02 2.78
N ILE A 130 15.65 12.19 2.28
CA ILE A 130 17.00 12.77 2.41
C ILE A 130 18.09 11.97 1.67
N THR A 131 18.10 10.64 1.76
CA THR A 131 19.03 9.74 1.05
C THR A 131 18.64 9.47 -0.41
N GLY A 132 17.78 10.30 -1.00
CA GLY A 132 17.29 10.13 -2.37
C GLY A 132 16.24 9.01 -2.45
N TRP A 133 16.43 8.05 -3.35
CA TRP A 133 15.46 6.98 -3.62
C TRP A 133 15.67 5.70 -2.81
N THR A 134 16.82 5.56 -2.13
CA THR A 134 17.16 4.35 -1.37
C THR A 134 17.07 4.59 0.13
N ASN A 135 16.83 3.52 0.89
CA ASN A 135 16.88 3.56 2.35
C ASN A 135 17.38 2.20 2.89
N ARG A 136 17.30 1.95 4.20
CA ARG A 136 17.82 0.70 4.81
C ARG A 136 16.89 -0.51 4.71
N TYR A 137 15.69 -0.36 4.16
CA TYR A 137 14.57 -1.30 4.21
C TYR A 137 14.25 -1.81 2.80
N TYR A 138 14.41 -3.11 2.56
CA TYR A 138 14.26 -3.69 1.21
C TYR A 138 12.78 -3.85 0.83
N ASP A 139 11.88 -3.98 1.81
CA ASP A 139 10.43 -3.84 1.62
C ASP A 139 10.08 -2.44 1.13
N ASP A 140 10.46 -1.39 1.86
CA ASP A 140 10.24 0.02 1.47
C ASP A 140 10.73 0.32 0.05
N MET A 141 11.97 -0.08 -0.29
CA MET A 141 12.55 0.12 -1.62
C MET A 141 11.85 -0.70 -2.71
N GLY A 142 11.49 -1.95 -2.43
CA GLY A 142 10.76 -2.81 -3.36
C GLY A 142 9.40 -2.22 -3.74
N TRP A 143 8.67 -1.67 -2.76
CA TRP A 143 7.39 -1.01 -3.02
C TRP A 143 7.51 0.21 -3.93
N LEU A 144 8.52 1.07 -3.71
CA LEU A 144 8.71 2.23 -4.58
C LEU A 144 9.23 1.82 -5.98
N ALA A 145 10.09 0.81 -6.07
CA ALA A 145 10.58 0.30 -7.35
C ALA A 145 9.42 -0.19 -8.23
N ILE A 146 8.44 -0.90 -7.66
CA ILE A 146 7.22 -1.31 -8.37
C ILE A 146 6.41 -0.09 -8.82
N ALA A 147 6.16 0.89 -7.94
CA ALA A 147 5.37 2.06 -8.29
C ALA A 147 6.03 2.87 -9.43
N LEU A 148 7.34 3.12 -9.37
CA LEU A 148 8.05 3.88 -10.40
C LEU A 148 8.21 3.11 -11.72
N GLU A 149 8.39 1.78 -11.67
CA GLU A 149 8.30 0.90 -12.84
C GLU A 149 6.94 1.03 -13.53
N ARG A 150 5.85 1.00 -12.75
CA ARG A 150 4.49 1.14 -13.27
C ARG A 150 4.25 2.51 -13.87
N ALA A 151 4.75 3.59 -13.28
CA ALA A 151 4.67 4.93 -13.85
C ALA A 151 5.32 5.00 -15.24
N ALA A 152 6.51 4.40 -15.38
CA ALA A 152 7.22 4.35 -16.66
C ALA A 152 6.47 3.48 -17.69
N ARG A 153 6.06 2.26 -17.31
CA ARG A 153 5.43 1.31 -18.25
C ARG A 153 4.00 1.69 -18.66
N LEU A 154 3.19 2.22 -17.74
CA LEU A 154 1.76 2.49 -17.99
C LEU A 154 1.49 3.92 -18.47
N LEU A 155 2.37 4.89 -18.16
CA LEU A 155 2.10 6.32 -18.36
C LEU A 155 3.24 7.07 -19.06
N ASP A 156 4.36 6.41 -19.36
CA ASP A 156 5.64 7.00 -19.79
C ASP A 156 6.14 8.12 -18.87
N VAL A 157 5.82 8.01 -17.57
CA VAL A 157 6.29 8.94 -16.53
C VAL A 157 7.55 8.35 -15.89
N ARG A 158 8.69 9.00 -16.09
CA ARG A 158 10.01 8.50 -15.69
C ARG A 158 10.68 9.46 -14.71
N PHE A 159 11.59 8.89 -13.92
CA PHE A 159 12.39 9.60 -12.92
C PHE A 159 13.83 9.12 -13.04
N ASP A 160 14.70 9.96 -13.59
CA ASP A 160 15.99 9.60 -14.21
C ASP A 160 16.79 8.52 -13.45
N ASP A 161 17.38 8.88 -12.31
CA ASP A 161 18.25 7.98 -11.54
C ASP A 161 17.47 6.88 -10.79
N ALA A 162 16.16 7.06 -10.61
CA ALA A 162 15.39 6.35 -9.59
C ALA A 162 15.36 4.83 -9.78
N MET A 163 15.19 4.38 -11.02
CA MET A 163 15.20 2.95 -11.34
C MET A 163 16.61 2.35 -11.34
N GLY A 164 17.65 3.16 -11.56
CA GLY A 164 19.05 2.76 -11.41
C GLY A 164 19.38 2.53 -9.94
N ASP A 165 19.16 3.54 -9.10
CA ASP A 165 19.40 3.53 -7.66
C ASP A 165 18.67 2.36 -6.97
N LEU A 166 17.37 2.22 -7.22
CA LEU A 166 16.54 1.17 -6.61
C LEU A 166 16.93 -0.22 -7.09
N ARG A 167 17.18 -0.42 -8.39
CA ARG A 167 17.63 -1.73 -8.91
C ARG A 167 19.00 -2.10 -8.34
N GLY A 168 19.92 -1.13 -8.25
CA GLY A 168 21.24 -1.32 -7.65
C GLY A 168 21.11 -1.79 -6.20
N ALA A 169 20.40 -1.04 -5.36
CA ALA A 169 20.21 -1.38 -3.95
C ALA A 169 19.53 -2.75 -3.73
N LEU A 170 18.51 -3.09 -4.53
CA LEU A 170 17.84 -4.39 -4.45
C LEU A 170 18.73 -5.57 -4.88
N ILE A 171 19.67 -5.35 -5.80
CA ILE A 171 20.64 -6.36 -6.24
C ILE A 171 21.80 -6.49 -5.25
N GLU A 172 22.30 -5.37 -4.72
CA GLU A 172 23.39 -5.33 -3.73
C GLU A 172 22.96 -5.90 -2.37
N GLY A 173 21.69 -5.74 -2.01
CA GLY A 173 21.10 -6.31 -0.80
C GLY A 173 20.88 -7.82 -0.82
N TRP A 174 21.15 -8.48 -1.94
CA TRP A 174 21.00 -9.93 -2.08
C TRP A 174 22.06 -10.68 -1.26
N ASN A 175 21.64 -11.54 -0.33
CA ASN A 175 22.56 -12.47 0.31
C ASN A 175 22.68 -13.75 -0.55
N PRO A 176 23.86 -14.02 -1.16
CA PRO A 176 24.05 -15.20 -2.01
C PRO A 176 24.07 -16.53 -1.23
N GLU A 177 24.36 -16.52 0.07
CA GLU A 177 24.35 -17.73 0.92
C GLU A 177 22.93 -18.16 1.30
N VAL A 178 22.02 -17.18 1.47
CA VAL A 178 20.61 -17.41 1.80
C VAL A 178 19.72 -17.50 0.55
N GLY A 179 20.14 -16.89 -0.57
CA GLY A 179 19.38 -16.85 -1.81
C GLY A 179 18.19 -15.87 -1.77
N ALA A 180 18.26 -14.84 -0.93
CA ALA A 180 17.19 -13.86 -0.74
C ALA A 180 17.72 -12.50 -0.24
N VAL A 181 16.84 -11.49 -0.24
CA VAL A 181 17.06 -10.21 0.46
C VAL A 181 16.50 -10.26 1.89
N PRO A 182 17.22 -9.74 2.90
CA PRO A 182 16.68 -9.62 4.25
C PRO A 182 15.64 -8.48 4.31
N TRP A 183 15.01 -8.28 5.46
CA TRP A 183 14.06 -7.19 5.68
C TRP A 183 14.74 -5.81 5.60
N ARG A 184 15.90 -5.68 6.26
CA ARG A 184 16.73 -4.46 6.29
C ARG A 184 18.20 -4.80 6.15
N ASN A 185 19.01 -3.82 5.78
CA ASN A 185 20.47 -3.98 5.69
C ASN A 185 21.04 -4.44 7.06
N GLY A 186 21.79 -5.55 7.05
CA GLY A 186 22.43 -6.14 8.22
C GLY A 186 21.53 -7.01 9.10
N ASP A 187 20.28 -7.30 8.72
CA ASP A 187 19.40 -8.20 9.48
C ASP A 187 19.61 -9.68 9.12
N ASP A 188 19.28 -10.56 10.07
CA ASP A 188 19.14 -12.00 9.85
C ASP A 188 17.71 -12.40 9.44
N PHE A 189 16.75 -11.48 9.46
CA PHE A 189 15.33 -11.75 9.17
C PHE A 189 15.01 -11.56 7.68
N TYR A 190 14.60 -12.63 7.01
CA TYR A 190 14.21 -12.69 5.60
C TYR A 190 12.69 -12.84 5.51
N ASN A 191 12.01 -11.77 5.09
CA ASN A 191 10.55 -11.69 5.15
C ASN A 191 9.91 -11.54 3.76
N THR A 192 8.72 -12.12 3.61
CA THR A 192 7.90 -12.04 2.39
C THR A 192 7.65 -10.60 1.92
N PRO A 193 7.47 -9.60 2.81
CA PRO A 193 7.34 -8.19 2.43
C PRO A 193 8.58 -7.56 1.77
N ALA A 194 9.80 -8.04 2.03
CA ALA A 194 10.98 -7.61 1.28
C ALA A 194 11.16 -8.46 0.01
N ILE A 195 11.03 -9.78 0.14
CA ILE A 195 11.30 -10.76 -0.91
C ILE A 195 10.31 -10.63 -2.08
N GLY A 196 9.01 -10.60 -1.81
CA GLY A 196 7.97 -10.57 -2.84
C GLY A 196 8.04 -9.33 -3.73
N PRO A 197 8.02 -8.10 -3.17
CA PRO A 197 8.16 -6.87 -3.94
C PRO A 197 9.49 -6.78 -4.70
N THR A 198 10.59 -7.23 -4.09
CA THR A 198 11.89 -7.32 -4.78
C THR A 198 11.81 -8.25 -5.98
N GLY A 199 11.23 -9.44 -5.84
CA GLY A 199 11.03 -10.38 -6.95
C GLY A 199 10.17 -9.79 -8.07
N ILE A 200 9.07 -9.10 -7.75
CA ILE A 200 8.20 -8.45 -8.74
C ILE A 200 8.96 -7.35 -9.48
N ALA A 201 9.68 -6.48 -8.77
CA ALA A 201 10.49 -5.44 -9.38
C ALA A 201 11.57 -6.03 -10.31
N LEU A 202 12.32 -7.04 -9.83
CA LEU A 202 13.36 -7.72 -10.60
C LEU A 202 12.79 -8.44 -11.84
N ALA A 203 11.64 -9.13 -11.72
CA ALA A 203 10.98 -9.77 -12.86
C ALA A 203 10.60 -8.76 -13.95
N ARG A 204 10.05 -7.60 -13.58
CA ARG A 204 9.70 -6.52 -14.51
C ARG A 204 10.93 -5.81 -15.11
N LEU A 205 12.05 -5.78 -14.39
CA LEU A 205 13.33 -5.23 -14.84
C LEU A 205 14.21 -6.21 -15.65
N GLY A 206 13.69 -7.41 -15.94
CA GLY A 206 14.38 -8.43 -16.75
C GLY A 206 15.33 -9.35 -15.98
N GLU A 207 15.44 -9.20 -14.66
CA GLU A 207 16.26 -10.04 -13.76
C GLU A 207 15.51 -11.35 -13.41
N VAL A 208 14.93 -12.01 -14.42
CA VAL A 208 13.98 -13.13 -14.26
C VAL A 208 14.58 -14.27 -13.42
N SER A 209 15.85 -14.64 -13.64
CA SER A 209 16.52 -15.70 -12.88
C SER A 209 16.59 -15.42 -11.36
N ARG A 210 16.79 -14.16 -10.95
CA ARG A 210 16.76 -13.77 -9.53
C ARG A 210 15.33 -13.76 -8.99
N ALA A 211 14.38 -13.28 -9.77
CA ALA A 211 12.97 -13.32 -9.39
C ALA A 211 12.46 -14.76 -9.19
N THR A 212 12.85 -15.71 -10.04
CA THR A 212 12.59 -17.15 -9.87
C THR A 212 13.20 -17.68 -8.57
N GLN A 213 14.45 -17.34 -8.26
CA GLN A 213 15.08 -17.74 -6.98
C GLN A 213 14.31 -17.21 -5.76
N LEU A 214 13.80 -15.97 -5.80
CA LEU A 214 12.96 -15.43 -4.73
C LEU A 214 11.60 -16.16 -4.63
N ALA A 215 10.98 -16.53 -5.75
CA ALA A 215 9.76 -17.33 -5.74
C ALA A 215 9.99 -18.72 -5.13
N GLU A 216 11.10 -19.40 -5.50
CA GLU A 216 11.50 -20.65 -4.86
C GLU A 216 11.77 -20.48 -3.36
N PHE A 217 12.38 -19.38 -2.93
CA PHE A 217 12.58 -19.11 -1.50
C PHE A 217 11.24 -18.99 -0.76
N LEU A 218 10.28 -18.20 -1.27
CA LEU A 218 8.93 -18.10 -0.69
C LEU A 218 8.24 -19.48 -0.65
N HIS A 219 8.32 -20.24 -1.74
CA HIS A 219 7.68 -21.55 -1.87
C HIS A 219 8.28 -22.61 -0.94
N THR A 220 9.60 -22.64 -0.77
CA THR A 220 10.31 -23.70 -0.04
C THR A 220 10.62 -23.37 1.43
N ARG A 221 10.75 -22.08 1.78
CA ARG A 221 11.08 -21.64 3.15
C ARG A 221 9.88 -21.09 3.93
N LEU A 222 8.95 -20.39 3.26
CA LEU A 222 7.90 -19.62 3.93
C LEU A 222 6.48 -20.16 3.70
N ARG A 223 6.26 -21.09 2.77
CA ARG A 223 4.95 -21.72 2.58
C ARG A 223 4.66 -22.74 3.68
N ASP A 224 3.54 -22.56 4.38
CA ASP A 224 2.98 -23.56 5.28
C ASP A 224 2.37 -24.73 4.49
N PRO A 225 2.84 -25.98 4.66
CA PRO A 225 2.24 -27.13 4.00
C PRO A 225 0.81 -27.44 4.45
N ALA A 226 0.38 -27.03 5.66
CA ALA A 226 -0.94 -27.35 6.20
C ALA A 226 -2.04 -26.36 5.78
N SER A 227 -1.74 -25.05 5.78
CA SER A 227 -2.69 -24.04 5.29
C SER A 227 -2.59 -23.77 3.79
N GLY A 228 -1.41 -23.94 3.21
CA GLY A 228 -1.07 -23.52 1.85
C GLY A 228 -0.70 -22.03 1.73
N LEU A 229 -0.74 -21.28 2.84
CA LEU A 229 -0.44 -19.85 2.91
C LEU A 229 1.06 -19.61 3.15
N ILE A 230 1.48 -18.37 2.93
CA ILE A 230 2.85 -17.89 3.11
C ILE A 230 2.98 -17.16 4.44
N HIS A 231 3.98 -17.55 5.22
CA HIS A 231 4.36 -16.94 6.49
C HIS A 231 5.06 -15.58 6.32
N ASP A 232 5.17 -14.79 7.39
CA ASP A 232 5.75 -13.45 7.33
C ASP A 232 7.25 -13.50 7.01
N GLY A 233 8.03 -14.36 7.67
CA GLY A 233 9.47 -14.48 7.40
C GLY A 233 10.19 -15.58 8.18
N VAL A 234 11.51 -15.63 8.03
CA VAL A 234 12.41 -16.59 8.67
C VAL A 234 13.73 -15.91 9.05
N HIS A 235 14.28 -16.24 10.22
CA HIS A 235 15.65 -15.83 10.57
C HIS A 235 16.67 -16.82 9.99
N GLU A 236 17.64 -16.32 9.22
CA GLU A 236 18.73 -17.11 8.64
C GLU A 236 20.11 -16.46 8.87
N PRO A 237 21.14 -17.25 9.22
CA PRO A 237 21.12 -18.70 9.40
C PRO A 237 20.45 -19.10 10.73
N GLY A 238 19.42 -19.94 10.66
CA GLY A 238 18.76 -20.46 11.86
C GLY A 238 17.39 -21.11 11.67
N GLY A 239 16.74 -20.92 10.52
CA GLY A 239 15.45 -21.53 10.19
C GLY A 239 14.28 -21.16 11.11
N ARG A 240 14.38 -20.13 11.97
CA ARG A 240 13.29 -19.75 12.89
C ARG A 240 12.24 -18.94 12.14
N VAL A 241 11.19 -19.61 11.67
CA VAL A 241 10.06 -19.03 10.94
C VAL A 241 9.13 -18.24 11.87
N ASP A 242 8.86 -16.98 11.54
CA ASP A 242 7.69 -16.24 12.06
C ASP A 242 6.45 -16.70 11.30
N ARG A 243 5.60 -17.48 11.98
CA ARG A 243 4.43 -18.13 11.39
C ARG A 243 3.23 -17.19 11.22
N THR A 244 3.37 -15.90 11.50
CA THR A 244 2.29 -14.93 11.31
C THR A 244 1.84 -14.93 9.85
N VAL A 245 0.51 -14.86 9.65
CA VAL A 245 -0.12 -14.86 8.32
C VAL A 245 -0.75 -13.49 8.11
N HIS A 246 -0.40 -12.86 7.00
CA HIS A 246 -0.91 -11.55 6.60
C HIS A 246 -1.35 -11.56 5.14
N THR A 247 -2.38 -10.80 4.80
CA THR A 247 -2.99 -10.77 3.45
C THR A 247 -2.03 -10.28 2.37
N TYR A 248 -1.23 -9.24 2.65
CA TYR A 248 -0.21 -8.73 1.72
C TYR A 248 0.88 -9.74 1.38
N CYS A 249 1.31 -10.60 2.31
CA CYS A 249 2.29 -11.65 2.04
C CYS A 249 1.77 -12.61 0.96
N GLN A 250 0.48 -12.95 1.01
CA GLN A 250 -0.15 -13.79 -0.02
C GLN A 250 -0.23 -13.02 -1.34
N GLY A 251 -0.61 -11.74 -1.28
CA GLY A 251 -0.66 -10.85 -2.44
C GLY A 251 0.67 -10.79 -3.20
N VAL A 252 1.79 -10.51 -2.53
CA VAL A 252 3.09 -10.40 -3.21
C VAL A 252 3.59 -11.73 -3.75
N THR A 253 3.30 -12.86 -3.11
CA THR A 253 3.63 -14.18 -3.68
C THR A 253 2.76 -14.48 -4.90
N ILE A 254 1.45 -14.22 -4.84
CA ILE A 254 0.54 -14.32 -5.99
C ILE A 254 1.03 -13.44 -7.16
N GLY A 255 1.42 -12.20 -6.87
CA GLY A 255 1.97 -11.27 -7.85
C GLY A 255 3.28 -11.75 -8.48
N LEU A 256 4.23 -12.21 -7.67
CA LEU A 256 5.52 -12.73 -8.14
C LEU A 256 5.35 -13.97 -9.04
N GLU A 257 4.55 -14.94 -8.60
CA GLU A 257 4.23 -16.13 -9.40
C GLU A 257 3.49 -15.74 -10.71
N THR A 258 2.66 -14.69 -10.70
CA THR A 258 1.98 -14.16 -11.89
C THR A 258 2.95 -13.51 -12.88
N GLU A 259 3.89 -12.71 -12.39
CA GLU A 259 4.96 -12.10 -13.20
C GLU A 259 5.84 -13.17 -13.86
N LEU A 260 6.22 -14.21 -13.11
CA LEU A 260 7.06 -15.29 -13.61
C LEU A 260 6.32 -16.19 -14.60
N ALA A 261 5.06 -16.57 -14.33
CA ALA A 261 4.22 -17.33 -15.26
C ALA A 261 4.08 -16.61 -16.61
N SER A 262 3.95 -15.27 -16.58
CA SER A 262 3.81 -14.43 -17.78
C SER A 262 5.13 -14.24 -18.56
N ARG A 263 6.29 -14.50 -17.94
CA ARG A 263 7.63 -14.24 -18.51
C ARG A 263 8.39 -15.49 -18.93
N THR A 264 8.21 -16.58 -18.19
CA THR A 264 8.86 -17.87 -18.45
C THR A 264 7.97 -18.81 -19.27
N GLY A 265 6.64 -18.68 -19.13
CA GLY A 265 5.68 -19.65 -19.67
C GLY A 265 5.64 -20.98 -18.91
N GLU A 266 6.40 -21.13 -17.82
CA GLU A 266 6.44 -22.38 -17.04
C GLU A 266 5.13 -22.59 -16.26
N PRO A 267 4.50 -23.78 -16.34
CA PRO A 267 3.20 -24.02 -15.73
C PRO A 267 3.23 -23.97 -14.21
N ALA A 268 4.37 -24.33 -13.58
CA ALA A 268 4.53 -24.37 -12.14
C ALA A 268 4.19 -23.03 -11.45
N HIS A 269 4.55 -21.91 -12.06
CA HIS A 269 4.24 -20.57 -11.53
C HIS A 269 2.73 -20.28 -11.55
N ARG A 270 2.03 -20.63 -12.64
CA ARG A 270 0.55 -20.52 -12.73
C ARG A 270 -0.13 -21.41 -11.69
N ASP A 271 0.34 -22.65 -11.54
CA ASP A 271 -0.24 -23.63 -10.62
C ASP A 271 -0.07 -23.20 -9.15
N ARG A 272 1.10 -22.62 -8.80
CA ARG A 272 1.37 -22.04 -7.48
C ARG A 272 0.49 -20.82 -7.20
N ALA A 273 0.35 -19.91 -8.15
CA ALA A 273 -0.54 -18.75 -8.03
C ALA A 273 -1.99 -19.19 -7.76
N ALA A 274 -2.56 -20.06 -8.60
CA ALA A 274 -3.94 -20.55 -8.45
C ALA A 274 -4.15 -21.35 -7.15
N THR A 275 -3.15 -22.14 -6.72
CA THR A 275 -3.17 -22.85 -5.43
C THR A 275 -3.24 -21.86 -4.26
N LEU A 276 -2.47 -20.77 -4.32
CA LEU A 276 -2.44 -19.75 -3.27
C LEU A 276 -3.71 -18.89 -3.28
N VAL A 277 -4.28 -18.55 -4.44
CA VAL A 277 -5.61 -17.92 -4.55
C VAL A 277 -6.68 -18.79 -3.88
N THR A 278 -6.65 -20.10 -4.11
CA THR A 278 -7.58 -21.06 -3.47
C THR A 278 -7.40 -21.09 -1.94
N ALA A 279 -6.16 -21.03 -1.45
CA ALA A 279 -5.87 -20.96 -0.01
C ALA A 279 -6.35 -19.63 0.61
N VAL A 280 -6.13 -18.50 -0.09
CA VAL A 280 -6.65 -17.17 0.29
C VAL A 280 -8.18 -17.21 0.37
N GLN A 281 -8.88 -17.69 -0.66
CA GLN A 281 -10.34 -17.81 -0.68
C GLN A 281 -10.87 -18.52 0.57
N ARG A 282 -10.26 -19.67 0.90
CA ARG A 282 -10.70 -20.55 2.00
C ARG A 282 -10.37 -20.07 3.40
N ARG A 283 -9.35 -19.22 3.57
CA ARG A 283 -8.77 -18.92 4.90
C ARG A 283 -8.65 -17.44 5.24
N LEU A 284 -8.61 -16.58 4.22
CA LEU A 284 -8.44 -15.12 4.35
C LEU A 284 -9.59 -14.37 3.65
N THR A 285 -10.75 -15.01 3.50
CA THR A 285 -12.01 -14.31 3.16
C THR A 285 -13.13 -14.71 4.11
N THR A 286 -14.07 -13.77 4.32
CA THR A 286 -15.34 -13.98 5.03
C THR A 286 -16.45 -13.71 4.03
N ALA A 287 -17.25 -14.73 3.68
CA ALA A 287 -18.27 -14.65 2.62
C ALA A 287 -17.73 -14.12 1.27
N GLY A 288 -16.47 -14.45 0.93
CA GLY A 288 -15.80 -14.01 -0.30
C GLY A 288 -15.16 -12.61 -0.23
N VAL A 289 -15.38 -11.86 0.85
CA VAL A 289 -14.73 -10.56 1.10
C VAL A 289 -13.40 -10.78 1.81
N ILE A 290 -12.33 -10.10 1.38
CA ILE A 290 -11.00 -10.16 2.03
C ILE A 290 -11.12 -9.91 3.54
N ALA A 291 -10.45 -10.75 4.33
CA ALA A 291 -10.48 -10.68 5.79
C ALA A 291 -9.97 -9.32 6.32
N ALA A 292 -10.63 -8.83 7.36
CA ALA A 292 -10.37 -7.53 7.98
C ALA A 292 -8.93 -7.38 8.47
N ALA A 293 -8.44 -6.15 8.43
CA ALA A 293 -7.20 -5.72 9.06
C ALA A 293 -7.48 -4.96 10.37
N ALA A 294 -6.43 -4.61 11.10
CA ALA A 294 -6.48 -3.52 12.05
C ALA A 294 -6.17 -2.19 11.33
N GLY A 295 -6.04 -1.10 12.09
CA GLY A 295 -5.43 0.14 11.59
C GLY A 295 -3.91 0.02 11.38
N ASN A 296 -3.25 1.17 11.34
CA ASN A 296 -1.80 1.31 11.15
C ASN A 296 -1.33 0.55 9.88
N ASP A 297 -0.10 0.04 9.86
CA ASP A 297 0.52 -0.68 8.72
C ASP A 297 -0.41 -1.77 8.14
N SER A 298 -1.14 -2.50 8.99
CA SER A 298 -2.01 -3.59 8.54
C SER A 298 -3.18 -3.13 7.66
N GLY A 299 -3.59 -1.87 7.78
CA GLY A 299 -4.65 -1.29 6.96
C GLY A 299 -4.38 -1.37 5.46
N LEU A 300 -3.10 -1.35 5.04
CA LEU A 300 -2.68 -1.48 3.63
C LEU A 300 -2.74 -2.92 3.10
N PHE A 301 -2.78 -3.92 3.98
CA PHE A 301 -2.54 -5.30 3.57
C PHE A 301 -3.66 -5.88 2.69
N MET A 302 -4.90 -5.44 2.92
CA MET A 302 -6.07 -5.88 2.15
C MET A 302 -6.03 -5.35 0.71
N GLY A 303 -5.63 -4.09 0.51
CA GLY A 303 -5.48 -3.48 -0.81
C GLY A 303 -4.40 -4.17 -1.64
N ILE A 304 -3.24 -4.45 -1.03
CA ILE A 304 -2.13 -5.15 -1.69
C ILE A 304 -2.57 -6.54 -2.17
N LEU A 305 -3.33 -7.28 -1.35
CA LEU A 305 -3.92 -8.54 -1.78
C LEU A 305 -4.90 -8.34 -2.94
N ALA A 306 -5.81 -7.36 -2.86
CA ALA A 306 -6.77 -7.06 -3.92
C ALA A 306 -6.09 -6.68 -5.26
N ARG A 307 -4.99 -5.90 -5.23
CA ARG A 307 -4.19 -5.57 -6.41
C ARG A 307 -3.69 -6.83 -7.11
N TYR A 308 -3.01 -7.71 -6.37
CA TYR A 308 -2.38 -8.87 -7.00
C TYR A 308 -3.38 -9.97 -7.38
N LEU A 309 -4.50 -10.12 -6.66
CA LEU A 309 -5.63 -10.92 -7.13
C LEU A 309 -6.16 -10.42 -8.48
N ALA A 310 -6.32 -9.12 -8.67
CA ALA A 310 -6.73 -8.56 -9.95
C ALA A 310 -5.65 -8.72 -11.04
N GLU A 311 -4.36 -8.61 -10.72
CA GLU A 311 -3.28 -8.88 -11.68
C GLU A 311 -3.26 -10.35 -12.13
N THR A 312 -3.49 -11.32 -11.24
CA THR A 312 -3.61 -12.75 -11.57
C THR A 312 -4.86 -13.05 -12.38
N ALA A 313 -6.00 -12.47 -12.03
CA ALA A 313 -7.24 -12.61 -12.79
C ALA A 313 -7.06 -12.11 -14.24
N LEU A 314 -6.51 -10.90 -14.42
CA LEU A 314 -6.28 -10.29 -15.73
C LEU A 314 -5.22 -11.04 -16.57
N SER A 315 -4.15 -11.54 -15.93
CA SER A 315 -2.99 -12.10 -16.67
C SER A 315 -3.10 -13.61 -16.90
N LEU A 316 -3.72 -14.34 -15.97
CA LEU A 316 -3.81 -15.81 -15.99
C LEU A 316 -5.25 -16.35 -16.08
N GLY A 317 -6.27 -15.48 -16.06
CA GLY A 317 -7.68 -15.88 -16.17
C GLY A 317 -8.29 -16.44 -14.88
N ASP A 318 -7.70 -16.18 -13.72
CA ASP A 318 -8.20 -16.70 -12.44
C ASP A 318 -9.54 -16.04 -12.03
N THR A 319 -10.63 -16.77 -12.26
CA THR A 319 -11.99 -16.34 -11.92
C THR A 319 -12.26 -16.30 -10.41
N THR A 320 -11.51 -17.06 -9.60
CA THR A 320 -11.63 -17.04 -8.14
C THR A 320 -11.04 -15.74 -7.60
N ALA A 321 -9.89 -15.33 -8.11
CA ALA A 321 -9.27 -14.06 -7.78
C ALA A 321 -10.17 -12.87 -8.15
N ALA A 322 -10.76 -12.88 -9.35
CA ALA A 322 -11.72 -11.86 -9.77
C ALA A 322 -12.96 -11.80 -8.84
N ALA A 323 -13.55 -12.96 -8.52
CA ALA A 323 -14.71 -13.04 -7.65
C ALA A 323 -14.46 -12.46 -6.24
N ILE A 324 -13.27 -12.68 -5.67
CA ILE A 324 -12.87 -12.11 -4.37
C ILE A 324 -12.77 -10.59 -4.44
N VAL A 325 -12.16 -10.04 -5.51
CA VAL A 325 -12.03 -8.58 -5.69
C VAL A 325 -13.42 -7.95 -5.84
N HIS A 326 -14.27 -8.48 -6.72
CA HIS A 326 -15.63 -7.97 -6.91
C HIS A 326 -16.52 -8.08 -5.66
N ALA A 327 -16.43 -9.18 -4.92
CA ALA A 327 -17.16 -9.32 -3.65
C ALA A 327 -16.69 -8.30 -2.61
N SER A 328 -15.36 -8.14 -2.49
CA SER A 328 -14.75 -7.17 -1.58
C SER A 328 -15.11 -5.73 -1.95
N ALA A 329 -15.05 -5.36 -3.22
CA ALA A 329 -15.36 -4.01 -3.71
C ALA A 329 -16.83 -3.64 -3.48
N ARG A 330 -17.76 -4.56 -3.74
CA ARG A 330 -19.19 -4.38 -3.40
C ARG A 330 -19.38 -4.19 -1.90
N ALA A 331 -18.72 -5.01 -1.07
CA ALA A 331 -18.86 -4.95 0.38
C ALA A 331 -18.28 -3.64 0.95
N ALA A 332 -17.04 -3.28 0.58
CA ALA A 332 -16.38 -2.04 0.96
C ALA A 332 -17.20 -0.81 0.55
N TRP A 333 -17.77 -0.82 -0.67
CA TRP A 333 -18.65 0.26 -1.13
C TRP A 333 -19.95 0.33 -0.34
N ALA A 334 -20.63 -0.80 -0.11
CA ALA A 334 -21.91 -0.84 0.62
C ALA A 334 -21.77 -0.45 2.11
N ASN A 335 -20.61 -0.74 2.71
CA ASN A 335 -20.36 -0.55 4.13
C ASN A 335 -19.61 0.74 4.52
N ARG A 336 -19.13 1.53 3.54
CA ARG A 336 -18.47 2.82 3.79
C ARG A 336 -19.35 3.81 4.57
N ALA A 337 -18.71 4.76 5.25
CA ALA A 337 -19.34 6.02 5.64
C ALA A 337 -19.12 7.08 4.54
N GLU A 338 -19.77 8.24 4.66
CA GLU A 338 -19.45 9.43 3.87
C GLU A 338 -19.13 10.63 4.78
N VAL A 339 -18.14 11.43 4.36
CA VAL A 339 -17.82 12.73 4.93
C VAL A 339 -17.74 13.74 3.80
N ASN A 340 -18.55 14.81 3.87
CA ASN A 340 -18.67 15.85 2.85
C ASN A 340 -18.95 15.27 1.44
N GLY A 341 -19.79 14.24 1.36
CA GLY A 341 -20.16 13.55 0.11
C GLY A 341 -19.11 12.57 -0.44
N LEU A 342 -17.95 12.44 0.20
CA LEU A 342 -16.85 11.58 -0.23
C LEU A 342 -16.73 10.32 0.66
N PRO A 343 -16.41 9.14 0.09
CA PRO A 343 -16.37 7.87 0.82
C PRO A 343 -15.32 7.85 1.93
N LEU A 344 -15.60 7.15 3.03
CA LEU A 344 -14.67 6.84 4.12
C LEU A 344 -14.75 5.34 4.41
N PHE A 345 -13.64 4.63 4.25
CA PHE A 345 -13.58 3.17 4.35
C PHE A 345 -13.19 2.69 5.75
N GLY A 346 -13.69 1.53 6.15
CA GLY A 346 -13.33 0.83 7.38
C GLY A 346 -12.23 -0.21 7.16
N ALA A 347 -11.66 -0.70 8.27
CA ALA A 347 -10.65 -1.76 8.27
C ALA A 347 -11.26 -3.18 8.10
N ASP A 348 -12.59 -3.30 8.22
CA ASP A 348 -13.39 -4.48 7.94
C ASP A 348 -14.44 -4.16 6.87
N TRP A 349 -14.28 -4.68 5.66
CA TRP A 349 -15.23 -4.43 4.57
C TRP A 349 -16.56 -5.20 4.69
N THR A 350 -16.66 -6.17 5.61
CA THR A 350 -17.89 -6.95 5.81
C THR A 350 -18.94 -6.23 6.67
N ARG A 351 -18.56 -5.13 7.33
CA ARG A 351 -19.37 -4.46 8.37
C ARG A 351 -19.47 -2.96 8.10
N PRO A 352 -20.62 -2.29 8.37
CA PRO A 352 -20.71 -0.84 8.23
C PRO A 352 -19.65 -0.09 9.06
N VAL A 353 -19.11 0.99 8.51
CA VAL A 353 -18.28 1.94 9.27
C VAL A 353 -19.13 2.55 10.38
N THR A 354 -18.61 2.50 11.62
CA THR A 354 -19.32 3.03 12.79
C THR A 354 -19.33 4.56 12.75
N VAL A 355 -20.52 5.16 12.75
CA VAL A 355 -20.71 6.61 12.87
C VAL A 355 -20.90 6.95 14.35
N PRO A 356 -20.08 7.84 14.96
CA PRO A 356 -20.28 8.27 16.34
C PRO A 356 -21.62 8.99 16.53
N GLU A 357 -22.35 8.67 17.61
CA GLU A 357 -23.68 9.23 17.89
C GLU A 357 -23.67 10.73 18.19
N HIS A 358 -22.52 11.28 18.58
CA HIS A 358 -22.32 12.71 18.83
C HIS A 358 -21.37 13.30 17.78
N PRO A 359 -21.87 14.08 16.80
CA PRO A 359 -21.03 14.79 15.80
C PRO A 359 -20.12 15.90 16.37
N GLY A 360 -19.97 15.96 17.70
CA GLY A 360 -19.38 17.05 18.45
C GLY A 360 -17.87 17.16 18.30
N THR A 361 -17.42 17.76 17.20
CA THR A 361 -16.04 18.18 16.95
C THR A 361 -15.04 17.03 16.82
N PHE A 362 -14.56 16.81 15.59
CA PHE A 362 -13.54 15.81 15.24
C PHE A 362 -12.28 15.85 16.14
N LEU A 363 -11.98 17.00 16.74
CA LEU A 363 -10.86 17.24 17.65
C LEU A 363 -10.91 16.42 18.97
N GLN A 364 -12.08 15.96 19.45
CA GLN A 364 -12.17 15.27 20.74
C GLN A 364 -11.72 13.79 20.71
N LEU A 365 -11.47 13.21 19.54
CA LEU A 365 -11.01 11.81 19.39
C LEU A 365 -9.49 11.64 19.57
N ALA A 366 -8.76 12.66 20.03
CA ALA A 366 -7.32 12.59 20.28
C ALA A 366 -6.93 11.72 21.49
N ASP A 367 -7.81 11.57 22.49
CA ASP A 367 -7.47 11.01 23.80
C ASP A 367 -7.98 9.58 24.08
N THR A 368 -8.71 8.94 23.15
CA THR A 368 -9.28 7.60 23.38
C THR A 368 -8.52 6.49 22.64
N SER A 369 -7.56 5.87 23.34
CA SER A 369 -6.87 4.63 22.93
C SER A 369 -7.77 3.37 23.00
N ALA A 370 -9.09 3.53 22.98
CA ALA A 370 -10.07 2.52 23.34
C ALA A 370 -11.23 2.42 22.32
N ALA A 371 -10.97 1.82 21.15
CA ALA A 371 -12.01 1.31 20.27
C ALA A 371 -11.49 0.26 19.26
N SER A 372 -10.99 -0.89 19.73
CA SER A 372 -10.75 -2.07 18.85
C SER A 372 -12.04 -2.69 18.29
N SER A 373 -13.20 -2.12 18.63
CA SER A 373 -14.54 -2.54 18.22
C SER A 373 -15.20 -1.63 17.16
N ALA A 374 -14.64 -0.45 16.88
CA ALA A 374 -15.20 0.48 15.90
C ALA A 374 -14.57 0.25 14.52
N ASN A 375 -15.39 0.06 13.49
CA ASN A 375 -14.91 -0.08 12.11
C ASN A 375 -14.59 1.28 11.44
N LEU A 376 -14.24 2.28 12.25
CA LEU A 376 -13.89 3.63 11.82
C LEU A 376 -12.37 3.76 11.89
N SER A 377 -11.72 4.01 10.74
CA SER A 377 -10.29 4.32 10.70
C SER A 377 -10.05 5.70 10.12
N ARG A 378 -9.08 6.40 10.69
CA ARG A 378 -8.53 7.68 10.20
C ARG A 378 -7.30 7.49 9.33
N ASP A 379 -6.81 6.26 9.20
CA ASP A 379 -5.47 5.96 8.72
C ASP A 379 -5.45 5.95 7.19
N LEU A 380 -4.47 6.64 6.62
CA LEU A 380 -4.19 6.64 5.19
C LEU A 380 -4.08 5.20 4.65
N SER A 381 -3.49 4.28 5.41
CA SER A 381 -3.32 2.89 5.00
C SER A 381 -4.64 2.17 4.69
N VAL A 382 -5.66 2.35 5.54
CA VAL A 382 -7.01 1.79 5.33
C VAL A 382 -7.70 2.46 4.14
N GLN A 383 -7.56 3.78 4.00
CA GLN A 383 -8.16 4.50 2.87
C GLN A 383 -7.50 4.13 1.53
N LEU A 384 -6.17 3.94 1.50
CA LEU A 384 -5.44 3.44 0.34
C LEU A 384 -5.89 2.03 -0.06
N SER A 385 -6.12 1.12 0.90
CA SER A 385 -6.68 -0.20 0.59
C SER A 385 -8.05 -0.11 -0.07
N GLY A 386 -8.93 0.78 0.41
CA GLY A 386 -10.24 1.01 -0.20
C GLY A 386 -10.15 1.56 -1.63
N TRP A 387 -9.24 2.51 -1.88
CA TRP A 387 -9.01 3.05 -3.22
C TRP A 387 -8.39 2.00 -4.17
N MET A 388 -7.34 1.31 -3.73
CA MET A 388 -6.65 0.27 -4.50
C MET A 388 -7.60 -0.88 -4.90
N LEU A 389 -8.50 -1.26 -4.00
CA LEU A 389 -9.57 -2.23 -4.27
C LEU A 389 -10.54 -1.76 -5.37
N LEU A 390 -10.95 -0.50 -5.36
CA LEU A 390 -11.92 0.03 -6.33
C LEU A 390 -11.30 0.26 -7.71
N GLU A 391 -10.02 0.62 -7.77
CA GLU A 391 -9.26 0.62 -9.04
C GLU A 391 -9.08 -0.80 -9.59
N ALA A 392 -8.87 -1.79 -8.73
CA ALA A 392 -8.80 -3.21 -9.10
C ALA A 392 -10.16 -3.74 -9.62
N ASP A 393 -11.26 -3.44 -8.93
CA ASP A 393 -12.65 -3.76 -9.34
C ASP A 393 -12.97 -3.16 -10.71
N TYR A 394 -12.66 -1.88 -10.91
CA TYR A 394 -12.81 -1.21 -12.21
C TYR A 394 -12.03 -1.93 -13.32
N ARG A 395 -10.74 -2.23 -13.10
CA ARG A 395 -9.88 -2.90 -14.09
C ARG A 395 -10.43 -4.25 -14.52
N LEU A 396 -10.99 -5.02 -13.59
CA LEU A 396 -11.63 -6.30 -13.89
C LEU A 396 -12.94 -6.12 -14.66
N THR A 397 -13.81 -5.19 -14.22
CA THR A 397 -15.10 -4.93 -14.89
C THR A 397 -14.91 -4.48 -16.34
N VAL A 398 -13.94 -3.60 -16.65
CA VAL A 398 -13.70 -3.16 -18.04
C VAL A 398 -13.03 -4.23 -18.91
N ALA A 399 -12.39 -5.23 -18.30
CA ALA A 399 -11.85 -6.40 -18.98
C ALA A 399 -12.88 -7.54 -19.16
N GLY A 400 -14.08 -7.42 -18.57
CA GLY A 400 -15.17 -8.39 -18.73
C GLY A 400 -15.10 -9.62 -17.81
N HIS A 401 -14.45 -9.49 -16.64
CA HIS A 401 -14.46 -10.51 -15.58
C HIS A 401 -15.74 -10.48 -14.72
#